data_AF-A0A9D8JI15-F1
#
_entry.id   AF-A0A9D8JI15-F1
#
_cell.length_a   1.000
_cell.length_b   1.000
_cell.length_c   1.000
_cell.angle_alpha   90.00
_cell.angle_beta   90.00
_cell.angle_gamma   90.00
#
_symmetry.space_group_name_H-M   'P 1'
#
loop_
_entity.id
_entity.type
_entity.pdbx_description
1 polymer ?
#
loop_
_entity_poly.entity_id
_entity_poly.type
_entity_poly.pdbx_seq_one_letter_code
_entity_poly.pdbx_strand_id
1 'polypeptide(L)'
;MPTDLGEPFEITWRGEPPQMLPPDVPLWHAYLDRAATQFLRFYYNVRVGGPYLENINADESMKRMWYASTAKRIDAIGEKEDEIWIIEVASSPYLRAVGQCLSYKFFWEEDPKISKPARAVLLCYFLDSDLRRVLSNYGVEIITIPVP
;
A
#
# COMPACT_ATOMS: atom_id res chain seq x y z
N MET A 1 12.67 10.82 -6.29
CA MET A 1 11.86 9.77 -6.94
C MET A 1 10.42 10.22 -6.89
N PRO A 2 9.66 10.22 -7.99
CA PRO A 2 8.28 10.67 -7.90
C PRO A 2 7.40 9.56 -7.33
N THR A 3 6.73 9.81 -6.21
CA THR A 3 5.54 9.08 -5.80
C THR A 3 4.38 9.51 -6.70
N ASP A 4 3.62 8.57 -7.24
CA ASP A 4 2.41 8.80 -8.03
C ASP A 4 1.22 8.15 -7.31
N LEU A 5 0.36 9.02 -6.76
CA LEU A 5 -0.76 8.65 -5.91
C LEU A 5 -1.96 8.11 -6.71
N GLY A 6 -2.08 8.49 -7.99
CA GLY A 6 -3.30 8.27 -8.76
C GLY A 6 -4.51 9.05 -8.23
N GLU A 7 -5.70 8.64 -8.68
CA GLU A 7 -6.97 9.25 -8.30
C GLU A 7 -7.47 8.73 -6.94
N PRO A 8 -8.14 9.57 -6.14
CA PRO A 8 -8.78 9.13 -4.89
C PRO A 8 -10.05 8.34 -5.16
N PHE A 9 -10.36 7.43 -4.24
CA PHE A 9 -11.58 6.63 -4.20
C PHE A 9 -12.37 6.93 -2.93
N GLU A 10 -13.68 7.06 -3.10
CA GLU A 10 -14.63 7.21 -1.99
C GLU A 10 -14.62 6.00 -1.07
N ILE A 11 -14.81 6.23 0.24
CA ILE A 11 -14.80 5.14 1.24
C ILE A 11 -15.95 4.12 1.07
N THR A 12 -16.99 4.50 0.34
CA THR A 12 -18.14 3.66 0.00
C THR A 12 -17.94 2.86 -1.28
N TRP A 13 -16.84 3.07 -2.02
CA TRP A 13 -16.56 2.33 -3.24
C TRP A 13 -16.29 0.85 -2.95
N ARG A 14 -16.82 -0.03 -3.80
CA ARG A 14 -16.76 -1.50 -3.65
C ARG A 14 -16.49 -2.22 -4.98
N GLY A 15 -15.76 -1.57 -5.89
CA GLY A 15 -15.26 -2.24 -7.11
C GLY A 15 -13.99 -3.04 -6.84
N GLU A 16 -13.37 -3.58 -7.90
CA GLU A 16 -12.10 -4.29 -7.81
C GLU A 16 -10.92 -3.30 -7.74
N PRO A 17 -10.16 -3.25 -6.63
CA PRO A 17 -9.02 -2.35 -6.51
C PRO A 17 -8.00 -2.60 -7.63
N PRO A 18 -7.56 -1.55 -8.36
CA PRO A 18 -6.60 -1.71 -9.43
C PRO A 18 -5.36 -2.49 -8.97
N GLN A 19 -4.98 -3.53 -9.71
CA GLN A 19 -3.73 -4.30 -9.53
C GLN A 19 -3.59 -5.05 -8.18
N MET A 20 -4.59 -5.01 -7.31
CA MET A 20 -4.66 -5.92 -6.16
C MET A 20 -4.88 -7.34 -6.66
N LEU A 21 -4.21 -8.32 -6.05
CA LEU A 21 -4.33 -9.69 -6.52
C LEU A 21 -5.75 -10.23 -6.25
N PRO A 22 -6.33 -11.02 -7.17
CA PRO A 22 -7.68 -11.56 -7.01
C PRO A 22 -7.94 -12.28 -5.67
N PRO A 23 -7.01 -13.06 -5.09
CA PRO A 23 -7.21 -13.69 -3.78
C PRO A 23 -7.32 -12.70 -2.59
N ASP A 24 -6.82 -11.48 -2.76
CA ASP A 24 -6.72 -10.47 -1.70
C ASP A 24 -7.94 -9.52 -1.71
N VAL A 25 -8.66 -9.44 -2.83
CA VAL A 25 -9.85 -8.60 -2.98
C VAL A 25 -10.96 -8.93 -1.95
N PRO A 26 -11.31 -10.20 -1.68
CA PRO A 26 -12.30 -10.52 -0.64
C PRO A 26 -11.88 -10.07 0.76
N LEU A 27 -10.59 -10.20 1.08
CA LEU A 27 -10.03 -9.73 2.37
C LEU A 27 -10.17 -8.21 2.50
N TRP A 28 -9.84 -7.49 1.42
CA TRP A 28 -9.96 -6.04 1.39
C TRP A 28 -11.41 -5.58 1.61
N HIS A 29 -12.37 -6.18 0.92
CA HIS A 29 -13.79 -5.85 1.11
C HIS A 29 -14.27 -6.17 2.53
N ALA A 30 -13.89 -7.32 3.09
CA ALA A 30 -14.23 -7.68 4.46
C ALA A 30 -13.68 -6.69 5.50
N TYR A 31 -12.52 -6.07 5.22
CA TYR A 31 -11.98 -4.99 6.03
C TYR A 31 -12.74 -3.68 5.83
N LEU A 32 -13.04 -3.29 4.58
CA LEU A 32 -13.79 -2.07 4.28
C LEU A 32 -15.16 -2.05 4.96
N ASP A 33 -15.85 -3.18 5.04
CA ASP A 33 -17.16 -3.29 5.69
C ASP A 33 -17.11 -3.03 7.21
N ARG A 34 -15.94 -3.13 7.82
CA ARG A 34 -15.74 -2.91 9.26
C ARG A 34 -15.15 -1.55 9.58
N ALA A 35 -14.31 -1.02 8.69
CA ALA A 35 -13.37 0.03 9.06
C ALA A 35 -13.32 1.19 8.06
N ALA A 36 -14.06 1.16 6.94
CA ALA A 36 -13.96 2.21 5.92
C ALA A 36 -14.27 3.62 6.45
N THR A 37 -15.15 3.74 7.44
CA THR A 37 -15.60 5.03 7.99
C THR A 37 -14.53 5.78 8.78
N GLN A 38 -13.39 5.14 9.12
CA GLN A 38 -12.27 5.84 9.77
C GLN A 38 -11.39 6.61 8.78
N PHE A 39 -11.58 6.39 7.48
CA PHE A 39 -10.80 7.01 6.41
C PHE A 39 -11.58 8.14 5.75
N LEU A 40 -10.86 9.10 5.19
CA LEU A 40 -11.38 10.18 4.37
C LEU A 40 -11.52 9.76 2.91
N ARG A 41 -10.60 8.89 2.45
CA ARG A 41 -10.52 8.37 1.08
C ARG A 41 -9.46 7.27 1.00
N PHE A 42 -9.48 6.54 -0.12
CA PHE A 42 -8.45 5.57 -0.47
C PHE A 42 -7.73 5.96 -1.75
N TYR A 43 -6.51 5.48 -1.90
CA TYR A 43 -5.73 5.49 -3.14
C TYR A 43 -5.23 4.09 -3.41
N TYR A 44 -5.37 3.59 -4.63
CA TYR A 44 -5.01 2.21 -4.98
C TYR A 44 -3.89 2.18 -6.00
N ASN A 45 -3.07 1.12 -5.96
CA ASN A 45 -1.95 0.92 -6.89
C ASN A 45 -1.01 2.15 -6.93
N VAL A 46 -0.74 2.70 -5.75
CA VAL A 46 0.11 3.88 -5.57
C VAL A 46 1.54 3.51 -5.92
N ARG A 47 2.18 4.27 -6.80
CA ARG A 47 3.56 4.03 -7.21
C ARG A 47 4.52 4.80 -6.32
N VAL A 48 5.52 4.11 -5.79
CA VAL A 48 6.58 4.70 -4.97
C VAL A 48 7.96 4.24 -5.41
N GLY A 49 8.98 5.03 -5.07
CA GLY A 49 10.37 4.77 -5.44
C GLY A 49 10.58 4.76 -6.96
N GLY A 50 11.40 3.83 -7.45
CA GLY A 50 11.73 3.74 -8.87
C GLY A 50 12.91 4.63 -9.29
N PRO A 51 13.20 4.70 -10.59
CA PRO A 51 14.38 5.35 -11.13
C PRO A 51 14.25 6.88 -11.09
N TYR A 52 15.36 7.57 -10.86
CA TYR A 52 15.47 9.01 -11.03
C TYR A 52 15.48 9.34 -12.53
N LEU A 53 14.31 9.75 -13.05
CA LEU A 53 14.09 9.98 -14.49
C LEU A 53 14.95 11.10 -15.09
N GLU A 54 15.40 12.04 -14.26
CA GLU A 54 16.32 13.12 -14.63
C GLU A 54 17.67 12.62 -15.16
N ASN A 55 18.08 11.41 -14.77
CA ASN A 55 19.33 10.80 -15.20
C ASN A 55 19.20 9.93 -16.47
N ILE A 56 17.99 9.86 -17.05
CA ILE A 56 17.71 9.02 -18.22
C ILE A 56 17.64 9.91 -19.46
N ASN A 57 18.59 9.73 -20.38
CA ASN A 57 18.54 10.36 -21.70
C ASN A 57 17.61 9.55 -22.63
N ALA A 58 16.30 9.70 -22.45
CA ALA A 58 15.25 9.14 -23.27
C ALA A 58 14.09 10.13 -23.38
N ASP A 59 13.17 9.91 -24.31
CA ASP A 59 11.96 10.73 -24.39
C ASP A 59 11.04 10.54 -23.17
N GLU A 60 10.13 11.50 -22.98
CA GLU A 60 9.20 11.51 -21.84
C GLU A 60 8.20 10.35 -21.84
N SER A 61 7.94 9.72 -22.98
CA SER A 61 7.09 8.53 -23.07
C SER A 61 7.84 7.31 -22.53
N MET A 62 9.07 7.11 -22.97
CA MET A 62 9.95 6.04 -22.50
C MET A 62 10.24 6.17 -21.01
N LYS A 63 10.52 7.38 -20.51
CA LYS A 63 10.71 7.64 -19.08
C LYS A 63 9.49 7.24 -18.25
N ARG A 64 8.28 7.63 -18.69
CA ARG A 64 7.02 7.27 -18.02
C ARG A 64 6.76 5.76 -18.04
N MET A 65 6.99 5.11 -19.18
CA MET A 65 6.86 3.66 -19.32
C MET A 65 7.83 2.91 -18.39
N TRP A 66 9.08 3.37 -18.36
CA TRP A 66 10.13 2.81 -17.52
C TRP A 66 9.80 2.96 -16.03
N TYR A 67 9.39 4.16 -15.60
CA TYR A 67 8.91 4.41 -14.24
C TYR A 67 7.73 3.51 -13.89
N ALA A 68 6.70 3.45 -14.73
CA ALA A 68 5.51 2.64 -14.48
C ALA A 68 5.80 1.13 -14.33
N SER A 69 6.91 0.66 -14.93
CA SER A 69 7.37 -0.73 -14.89
C SER A 69 8.29 -1.03 -13.70
N THR A 70 8.99 -0.04 -13.17
CA THR A 70 10.07 -0.23 -12.17
C THR A 70 9.70 0.26 -10.78
N ALA A 71 8.79 1.23 -10.68
CA ALA A 71 8.24 1.70 -9.41
C ALA A 71 7.59 0.56 -8.62
N LYS A 72 7.66 0.64 -7.30
CA LYS A 72 6.97 -0.28 -6.40
C LYS A 72 5.52 0.14 -6.26
N ARG A 73 4.64 -0.80 -5.97
CA ARG A 73 3.19 -0.59 -5.95
C ARG A 73 2.65 -0.93 -4.56
N ILE A 74 2.09 0.08 -3.91
CA ILE A 74 1.34 -0.08 -2.67
C ILE A 74 -0.09 -0.45 -3.07
N ASP A 75 -0.65 -1.49 -2.44
CA ASP A 75 -2.01 -1.93 -2.76
C ASP A 75 -3.02 -0.82 -2.45
N ALA A 76 -2.95 -0.27 -1.24
CA ALA A 76 -3.82 0.83 -0.82
C ALA A 76 -3.11 1.83 0.11
N ILE A 77 -3.43 3.10 -0.04
CA ILE A 77 -3.24 4.12 1.00
C ILE A 77 -4.60 4.55 1.51
N GLY A 78 -4.82 4.44 2.82
CA GLY A 78 -5.96 5.02 3.51
C GLY A 78 -5.57 6.34 4.15
N GLU A 79 -6.18 7.45 3.75
CA GLU A 79 -5.96 8.73 4.41
C GLU A 79 -6.92 8.87 5.59
N LYS A 80 -6.40 9.10 6.80
CA LYS A 80 -7.19 9.47 8.00
C LYS A 80 -7.07 10.97 8.25
N GLU A 81 -7.76 11.49 9.27
CA GLU A 81 -7.63 12.91 9.66
C GLU A 81 -6.19 13.26 10.07
N ASP A 82 -5.54 12.40 10.84
CA ASP A 82 -4.28 12.67 11.56
C ASP A 82 -3.06 11.91 11.02
N GLU A 83 -3.28 10.83 10.27
CA GLU A 83 -2.21 9.97 9.74
C GLU A 83 -2.63 9.40 8.37
N ILE A 84 -1.69 8.74 7.69
CA ILE A 84 -2.00 7.84 6.57
C ILE A 84 -1.61 6.42 6.93
N TRP A 85 -2.35 5.48 6.36
CA TRP A 85 -2.04 4.06 6.44
C TRP A 85 -1.58 3.58 5.07
N ILE A 86 -0.38 3.01 5.02
CA ILE A 86 0.21 2.35 3.86
C ILE A 86 -0.08 0.86 4.03
N ILE A 87 -1.05 0.36 3.26
CA ILE A 87 -1.67 -0.95 3.49
C ILE A 87 -1.19 -1.92 2.41
N GLU A 88 -0.50 -2.97 2.84
CA GLU A 88 -0.29 -4.19 2.06
C GLU A 88 -1.44 -5.16 2.37
N VAL A 89 -2.12 -5.65 1.34
CA VAL A 89 -3.20 -6.63 1.50
C VAL A 89 -2.69 -7.99 1.02
N ALA A 90 -2.54 -8.92 1.95
CA ALA A 90 -2.06 -10.26 1.65
C ALA A 90 -2.86 -11.29 2.44
N SER A 91 -3.73 -12.04 1.76
CA SER A 91 -4.56 -13.11 2.33
C SER A 91 -3.73 -14.18 3.06
N SER A 92 -2.59 -14.56 2.47
CA SER A 92 -1.61 -15.51 3.01
C SER A 92 -0.19 -14.93 2.92
N PRO A 93 0.19 -14.03 3.84
CA PRO A 93 1.49 -13.36 3.79
C PRO A 93 2.64 -14.31 4.13
N TYR A 94 3.78 -14.09 3.47
CA TYR A 94 5.05 -14.73 3.77
C TYR A 94 6.15 -13.67 3.95
N LEU A 95 7.42 -14.07 4.00
CA LEU A 95 8.56 -13.16 4.20
C LEU A 95 8.58 -11.94 3.27
N ARG A 96 8.00 -12.06 2.07
CA ARG A 96 7.87 -10.96 1.11
C ARG A 96 7.09 -9.75 1.69
N ALA A 97 6.02 -10.00 2.46
CA ALA A 97 5.17 -8.96 3.02
C ALA A 97 5.95 -8.05 3.99
N VAL A 98 6.97 -8.58 4.67
CA VAL A 98 7.88 -7.80 5.51
C VAL A 98 8.62 -6.76 4.66
N GLY A 99 9.24 -7.19 3.57
CA GLY A 99 9.95 -6.30 2.66
C GLY A 99 9.04 -5.25 2.05
N GLN A 100 7.80 -5.63 1.68
CA GLN A 100 6.80 -4.71 1.13
C GLN A 100 6.42 -3.63 2.15
N CYS A 101 5.98 -4.01 3.35
CA CYS A 101 5.58 -3.05 4.39
C CYS A 101 6.70 -2.03 4.70
N LEU A 102 7.93 -2.51 4.88
CA LEU A 102 9.07 -1.65 5.21
C LEU A 102 9.47 -0.75 4.04
N SER A 103 9.60 -1.33 2.84
CA SER A 103 10.04 -0.57 1.66
C SER A 103 9.02 0.49 1.27
N TYR A 104 7.73 0.18 1.35
CA TYR A 104 6.67 1.10 0.94
C TYR A 104 6.60 2.30 1.87
N LYS A 105 6.71 2.07 3.18
CA LYS A 105 6.82 3.16 4.15
C LYS A 105 8.06 4.01 3.90
N PHE A 106 9.22 3.38 3.73
CA PHE A 106 10.47 4.07 3.44
C PHE A 106 10.35 4.98 2.20
N PHE A 107 9.90 4.44 1.07
CA PHE A 107 9.78 5.23 -0.16
C PHE A 107 8.71 6.32 -0.07
N TRP A 108 7.63 6.10 0.68
CA TRP A 108 6.66 7.15 0.95
C TRP A 108 7.28 8.31 1.74
N GLU A 109 8.08 8.00 2.76
CA GLU A 109 8.71 9.03 3.61
C GLU A 109 9.79 9.84 2.87
N GLU A 110 10.38 9.29 1.81
CA GLU A 110 11.30 10.02 0.94
C GLU A 110 10.61 11.04 0.02
N ASP A 111 9.36 10.77 -0.41
CA ASP A 111 8.57 11.67 -1.26
C ASP A 111 7.07 11.61 -0.91
N PRO A 112 6.66 12.17 0.24
CA PRO A 112 5.28 12.11 0.70
C PRO A 112 4.38 13.05 -0.11
N LYS A 113 3.24 12.54 -0.60
CA LYS A 113 2.22 13.37 -1.29
C LYS A 113 1.15 13.94 -0.36
N ILE A 114 1.09 13.42 0.86
CA ILE A 114 0.21 13.90 1.93
C ILE A 114 1.08 14.12 3.15
N SER A 115 1.09 15.35 3.67
CA SER A 115 1.95 15.76 4.80
C SER A 115 1.36 15.32 6.14
N LYS A 116 1.28 14.00 6.35
CA LYS A 116 0.80 13.35 7.58
C LYS A 116 1.76 12.20 7.96
N PRO A 117 1.89 11.86 9.26
CA PRO A 117 2.61 10.66 9.68
C PRO A 117 2.11 9.41 8.94
N ALA A 118 3.03 8.56 8.50
CA ALA A 118 2.70 7.35 7.77
C ALA A 118 2.92 6.09 8.62
N ARG A 119 1.89 5.23 8.68
CA ARG A 119 1.94 3.92 9.34
C ARG A 119 1.93 2.81 8.30
N ALA A 120 2.86 1.86 8.42
CA ALA A 120 2.81 0.63 7.62
C ALA A 120 1.79 -0.33 8.24
N VAL A 121 0.95 -0.94 7.41
CA VAL A 121 -0.11 -1.84 7.83
C VAL A 121 -0.08 -3.10 6.96
N LEU A 122 -0.08 -4.27 7.59
CA LEU A 122 -0.33 -5.55 6.94
C LEU A 122 -1.76 -6.00 7.26
N LEU A 123 -2.57 -6.18 6.22
CA LEU A 123 -3.89 -6.78 6.31
C LEU A 123 -3.83 -8.23 5.82
N CYS A 124 -4.28 -9.19 6.64
CA CYS A 124 -4.26 -10.62 6.31
C CYS A 124 -5.38 -11.42 6.97
N TYR A 125 -5.58 -12.68 6.56
CA TYR A 125 -6.43 -13.62 7.31
C TYR A 125 -5.63 -14.32 8.42
N PHE A 126 -4.45 -14.80 8.07
CA PHE A 126 -3.58 -15.58 8.95
C PHE A 126 -2.16 -15.04 8.91
N LEU A 127 -1.45 -15.10 10.03
CA LEU A 127 -0.06 -14.73 10.15
C LEU A 127 0.61 -15.61 11.19
N ASP A 128 1.72 -16.24 10.84
CA ASP A 128 2.49 -17.04 11.79
C ASP A 128 3.17 -16.16 12.86
N SER A 129 3.59 -16.80 13.95
CA SER A 129 4.17 -16.10 15.10
C SER A 129 5.51 -15.42 14.81
N ASP A 130 6.31 -15.98 13.90
CA ASP A 130 7.64 -15.44 13.60
C ASP A 130 7.53 -14.18 12.76
N LEU A 131 6.71 -14.22 11.70
CA LEU A 131 6.41 -13.03 10.91
C LEU A 131 5.76 -11.94 11.75
N ARG A 132 4.81 -12.30 12.63
CA ARG A 132 4.20 -11.34 13.57
C ARG A 132 5.25 -10.63 14.42
N ARG A 133 6.18 -11.38 15.02
CA ARG A 133 7.25 -10.81 15.85
C ARG A 133 8.15 -9.87 15.06
N VAL A 134 8.53 -10.25 13.84
CA VAL A 134 9.37 -9.42 12.97
C VAL A 134 8.64 -8.13 12.59
N LEU A 135 7.42 -8.22 12.08
CA LEU A 135 6.63 -7.06 11.66
C LEU A 135 6.37 -6.09 12.83
N SER A 136 5.97 -6.61 13.99
CA SER A 136 5.78 -5.78 15.19
C SER A 136 7.08 -5.13 15.67
N ASN A 137 8.23 -5.80 15.57
CA ASN A 137 9.54 -5.21 15.91
C ASN A 137 9.86 -3.97 15.06
N TYR A 138 9.40 -3.93 13.81
CA TYR A 138 9.57 -2.79 12.91
C TYR A 138 8.40 -1.78 12.95
N GLY A 139 7.46 -1.93 13.89
CA GLY A 139 6.33 -1.02 14.04
C GLY A 139 5.28 -1.13 12.93
N VAL A 140 5.19 -2.29 12.25
CA VAL A 140 4.11 -2.55 11.30
C VAL A 140 2.85 -2.93 12.09
N GLU A 141 1.75 -2.23 11.80
CA GLU A 141 0.42 -2.56 12.31
C GLU A 141 -0.09 -3.83 11.62
N ILE A 142 -0.60 -4.79 12.38
CA ILE A 142 -1.08 -6.07 11.83
C ILE A 142 -2.56 -6.18 12.09
N ILE A 143 -3.35 -6.20 11.01
CA ILE A 143 -4.79 -6.37 11.06
C ILE A 143 -5.13 -7.74 10.50
N THR A 144 -5.76 -8.56 11.34
CA THR A 144 -6.27 -9.87 10.94
C THR A 144 -7.77 -9.83 10.81
N ILE A 145 -8.30 -10.24 9.66
CA ILE A 145 -9.72 -10.47 9.46
C ILE A 145 -9.99 -11.96 9.69
N PRO A 146 -10.95 -12.36 10.53
CA PRO A 146 -11.39 -13.75 10.58
C PRO A 146 -11.91 -14.17 9.20
N VAL A 147 -11.50 -15.35 8.74
CA VAL A 147 -12.12 -15.97 7.56
C VAL A 147 -13.63 -16.11 7.78
N PRO A 148 -14.45 -15.93 6.73
CA PRO A 148 -15.88 -16.24 6.76
C PRO A 148 -16.17 -17.69 7.17
#